data_AF-A0A1I0LTQ7-F1
#
_entry.id   AF-A0A1I0LTQ7-F1
#
_cell.length_a   1.000
_cell.length_b   1.000
_cell.length_c   1.000
_cell.angle_alpha   90.00
_cell.angle_beta   90.00
_cell.angle_gamma   90.00
#
_symmetry.space_group_name_H-M   'P 1'
#
loop_
_entity.id
_entity.type
_entity.pdbx_description
1 polymer ?
#
loop_
_entity_poly.entity_id
_entity_poly.type
_entity_poly.pdbx_seq_one_letter_code
_entity_poly.pdbx_strand_id
1 'polypeptide(L)'
;MTITLYETNSEILVVANGDQAWSFIAWGEDMRGKFAADAAAWAAGDWAPNEGDGQSPTFVDDKLREVATWDAEQGLQVLVKPYELGGAARDYLGVHPED
;
A
#
# COMPACT_ATOMS: atom_id res chain seq x y z
N MET A 1 15.40 3.71 0.10
CA MET A 1 14.16 3.96 -0.66
C MET A 1 13.03 3.47 0.22
N THR A 2 12.01 4.28 0.45
CA THR A 2 10.86 3.90 1.27
C THR A 2 9.62 3.97 0.42
N ILE A 3 8.82 2.90 0.48
CA ILE A 3 7.51 2.83 -0.17
C ILE A 3 6.48 2.92 0.94
N THR A 4 5.54 3.86 0.79
CA THR A 4 4.53 4.14 1.80
C THR A 4 3.16 3.76 1.29
N LEU A 5 2.40 3.05 2.13
CA LEU A 5 0.99 2.77 1.92
C LEU A 5 0.15 3.75 2.73
N TYR A 6 -0.80 4.38 2.05
CA TYR A 6 -1.82 5.20 2.65
C TYR A 6 -3.20 4.60 2.41
N GLU A 7 -4.07 4.77 3.39
CA GLU A 7 -5.50 4.52 3.24
C GLU A 7 -6.25 5.85 3.05
N THR A 8 -7.32 5.80 2.25
CA THR A 8 -8.29 6.89 2.16
C THR A 8 -9.44 6.65 3.15
N ASN A 9 -10.39 7.59 3.25
CA ASN A 9 -11.66 7.35 3.97
C ASN A 9 -12.65 6.43 3.24
N SER A 10 -12.19 5.75 2.18
CA SER A 10 -12.93 4.84 1.34
C SER A 10 -12.11 3.56 1.09
N GLU A 11 -12.50 2.77 0.10
CA GLU A 11 -11.87 1.49 -0.25
C GLU A 11 -10.59 1.64 -1.10
N ILE A 12 -10.23 2.89 -1.44
CA ILE A 12 -9.06 3.23 -2.24
C ILE A 12 -7.82 3.29 -1.34
N LEU A 13 -6.75 2.68 -1.81
CA LEU A 13 -5.40 2.79 -1.26
C LEU A 13 -4.54 3.66 -2.16
N VAL A 14 -3.51 4.26 -1.57
CA VAL A 14 -2.45 4.97 -2.30
C VAL A 14 -1.10 4.38 -1.92
N VAL A 15 -0.30 3.99 -2.90
CA VAL A 15 1.12 3.64 -2.71
C VAL A 15 2.00 4.74 -3.26
N ALA A 16 3.03 5.13 -2.52
CA ALA A 16 3.96 6.17 -2.92
C ALA A 16 5.41 5.69 -2.86
N ASN A 17 6.22 6.13 -3.82
CA ASN A 17 7.65 5.91 -3.93
C ASN A 17 8.31 7.24 -4.35
N GLY A 18 8.83 7.99 -3.38
CA GLY A 18 9.30 9.37 -3.62
C GLY A 18 8.18 10.27 -4.12
N ASP A 19 8.39 10.91 -5.28
CA ASP A 19 7.42 11.83 -5.91
C ASP A 19 6.33 11.12 -6.73
N GLN A 20 6.38 9.79 -6.83
CA GLN A 20 5.40 8.99 -7.56
C GLN A 20 4.37 8.41 -6.61
N ALA A 21 3.08 8.62 -6.88
CA ALA A 21 2.01 8.00 -6.13
C ALA A 21 0.93 7.43 -7.06
N TRP A 22 0.33 6.31 -6.65
CA TRP A 22 -0.67 5.60 -7.43
C TRP A 22 -1.82 5.16 -6.54
N SER A 23 -3.05 5.39 -6.99
CA SER A 23 -4.26 4.98 -6.30
C SER A 23 -4.89 3.75 -6.96
N PHE A 24 -5.41 2.83 -6.16
CA PHE A 24 -6.07 1.62 -6.63
C PHE A 24 -6.96 1.01 -5.56
N ILE A 25 -7.77 0.04 -5.97
CA ILE A 25 -8.62 -0.75 -5.08
C ILE A 25 -7.91 -2.09 -4.86
N ALA A 26 -7.54 -2.39 -3.61
CA ALA A 26 -6.86 -3.64 -3.24
C ALA A 26 -7.81 -4.58 -2.50
N TRP A 27 -8.58 -5.36 -3.26
CA TRP A 27 -9.61 -6.26 -2.72
C TRP A 27 -9.49 -7.66 -3.32
N GLY A 28 -9.85 -8.66 -2.51
CA GLY A 28 -9.89 -10.06 -2.93
C GLY A 28 -8.68 -10.88 -2.50
N GLU A 29 -8.79 -12.20 -2.63
CA GLU A 29 -7.78 -13.16 -2.18
C GLU A 29 -6.40 -12.92 -2.82
N ASP A 30 -6.38 -12.49 -4.09
CA ASP A 30 -5.15 -12.25 -4.84
C ASP A 30 -4.33 -11.04 -4.34
N MET A 31 -4.97 -10.12 -3.61
CA MET A 31 -4.31 -8.94 -3.05
C MET A 31 -3.77 -9.20 -1.64
N ARG A 32 -4.13 -10.32 -1.01
CA ARG A 32 -3.87 -10.53 0.41
C ARG A 32 -2.37 -10.64 0.70
N GLY A 33 -1.86 -9.75 1.54
CA GLY A 33 -0.44 -9.71 1.94
C GLY A 33 0.52 -9.32 0.81
N LYS A 34 0.01 -8.76 -0.30
CA LYS A 34 0.80 -8.50 -1.50
C LYS A 34 1.68 -7.24 -1.38
N PHE A 35 1.36 -6.32 -0.47
CA PHE A 35 2.07 -5.04 -0.34
C PHE A 35 3.60 -5.18 -0.25
N ALA A 36 4.12 -6.06 0.61
CA ALA A 36 5.56 -6.21 0.80
C ALA A 36 6.27 -6.72 -0.47
N ALA A 37 5.62 -7.60 -1.24
CA ALA A 37 6.16 -8.13 -2.49
C ALA A 37 6.12 -7.07 -3.60
N ASP A 38 5.01 -6.34 -3.73
CA ASP A 38 4.86 -5.26 -4.71
C ASP A 38 5.84 -4.12 -4.42
N ALA A 39 6.01 -3.75 -3.15
CA ALA A 39 6.98 -2.75 -2.73
C ALA A 39 8.42 -3.18 -3.06
N ALA A 40 8.78 -4.43 -2.77
CA ALA A 40 10.10 -4.96 -3.12
C ALA A 40 10.36 -4.93 -4.64
N ALA A 41 9.39 -5.36 -5.44
CA ALA A 41 9.49 -5.35 -6.91
C ALA A 41 9.58 -3.92 -7.46
N TRP A 42 8.82 -2.97 -6.88
CA TRP A 42 8.87 -1.57 -7.28
C TRP A 42 10.20 -0.90 -6.93
N ALA A 43 10.75 -1.18 -5.76
CA ALA A 43 12.07 -0.68 -5.38
C ALA A 43 13.20 -1.27 -6.24
N ALA A 44 13.07 -2.52 -6.70
CA ALA A 44 14.03 -3.18 -7.59
C ALA A 44 13.92 -2.73 -9.06
N GLY A 45 12.79 -2.12 -9.44
CA GLY A 45 12.49 -1.75 -10.82
C GLY A 45 11.99 -2.94 -11.67
N ASP A 46 11.66 -4.07 -11.04
CA ASP A 46 11.12 -5.26 -11.72
C ASP A 46 9.64 -5.09 -12.09
N TRP A 47 8.94 -4.21 -11.36
CA TRP A 47 7.54 -3.87 -11.58
C TRP A 47 7.30 -2.42 -11.15
N ALA A 48 6.23 -1.79 -11.64
CA ALA A 48 5.74 -0.52 -11.12
C ALA A 48 4.23 -0.46 -11.31
N PRO A 49 3.51 0.28 -10.44
CA PRO A 49 2.10 0.54 -10.67
C PRO A 49 1.88 1.22 -12.04
N ASN A 50 0.79 0.86 -12.72
CA ASN A 50 0.48 1.34 -14.05
C ASN A 50 -1.03 1.33 -14.35
N GLU A 51 -1.45 2.14 -15.33
CA GLU A 51 -2.85 2.28 -15.74
C GLU A 51 -3.45 1.02 -16.38
N GLY A 52 -2.61 0.14 -16.94
CA GLY A 52 -3.06 -1.12 -17.53
C GLY A 52 -3.61 -2.11 -16.50
N ASP A 53 -3.16 -2.00 -15.26
CA ASP A 53 -3.58 -2.84 -14.13
C ASP A 53 -4.69 -2.17 -13.29
N GLY A 54 -5.34 -1.13 -13.82
CA GLY A 54 -6.43 -0.42 -13.15
C GLY A 54 -6.00 0.50 -12.02
N GLN A 55 -4.72 0.87 -11.95
CA GLN A 55 -4.20 1.88 -11.02
C GLN A 55 -4.14 3.24 -11.70
N SER A 56 -4.32 4.32 -10.96
CA SER A 56 -4.26 5.69 -11.51
C SER A 56 -3.16 6.50 -10.84
N PRO A 57 -2.37 7.31 -11.60
CA PRO A 57 -1.47 8.28 -11.00
C PRO A 57 -2.23 9.23 -10.08
N THR A 58 -1.65 9.56 -8.92
CA THR A 58 -2.24 10.47 -7.94
C THR A 58 -1.14 11.25 -7.21
N PHE A 59 -1.53 12.02 -6.21
CA PHE A 59 -0.62 12.73 -5.31
C PHE A 59 -0.90 12.35 -3.86
N VAL A 60 0.12 12.45 -3.02
CA VAL A 60 -0.04 12.36 -1.57
C VAL A 60 -0.51 13.71 -1.04
N ASP A 61 -1.63 13.73 -0.34
CA ASP A 61 -2.17 14.92 0.34
C ASP A 61 -2.36 14.68 1.84
N ASP A 62 -2.75 15.73 2.57
CA ASP A 62 -2.92 15.74 4.02
C ASP A 62 -4.15 14.96 4.52
N LYS A 63 -4.99 14.47 3.61
CA LYS A 63 -6.18 13.67 3.94
C LYS A 63 -5.88 12.18 3.91
N LEU A 64 -4.75 11.78 3.32
CA LEU A 64 -4.30 10.41 3.31
C LEU A 64 -3.72 10.03 4.67
N ARG A 65 -4.15 8.89 5.20
CA ARG A 65 -3.60 8.35 6.44
C ARG A 65 -2.52 7.35 6.10
N GLU A 66 -1.30 7.62 6.54
CA GLU A 66 -0.20 6.67 6.46
C GLU A 66 -0.47 5.46 7.37
N VAL A 67 -0.38 4.25 6.81
CA VAL A 67 -0.73 3.01 7.54
C VAL A 67 0.39 1.99 7.57
N ALA A 68 1.28 2.00 6.58
CA ALA A 68 2.43 1.11 6.55
C ALA A 68 3.55 1.69 5.68
N THR A 69 4.78 1.26 5.97
CA THR A 69 5.96 1.53 5.14
C THR A 69 6.67 0.23 4.82
N TRP A 70 7.44 0.25 3.74
CA TRP A 70 8.37 -0.80 3.39
C TRP A 70 9.69 -0.18 2.93
N ASP A 71 10.80 -0.75 3.40
CA ASP A 71 12.13 -0.49 2.85
C ASP A 71 12.98 -1.76 2.86
N ALA A 72 14.09 -1.75 2.11
CA ALA A 72 14.94 -2.91 1.93
C ALA A 72 15.70 -3.36 3.20
N GLU A 73 15.83 -2.49 4.21
CA GLU A 73 16.54 -2.77 5.45
C GLU A 73 15.59 -3.32 6.53
N GLN A 74 14.41 -2.71 6.66
CA GLN A 74 13.44 -3.01 7.73
C GLN A 74 12.30 -3.93 7.28
N GLY A 75 12.11 -4.11 5.97
CA GLY A 75 10.95 -4.79 5.42
C GLY A 75 9.65 -4.03 5.70
N LEU A 76 8.55 -4.76 5.77
CA LEU A 76 7.22 -4.20 6.07
C LEU A 76 7.13 -3.74 7.53
N GLN A 77 6.75 -2.48 7.73
CA GLN A 77 6.42 -1.88 9.01
C GLN A 77 4.95 -1.42 8.98
N VAL A 78 4.09 -2.01 9.80
CA VAL A 78 2.70 -1.58 9.95
C VAL A 78 2.63 -0.55 11.08
N LEU A 79 2.14 0.66 10.77
CA LEU A 79 2.20 1.84 11.64
C LEU A 79 0.93 2.06 12.45
N VAL A 80 -0.14 1.39 12.04
CA VAL A 80 -1.49 1.51 12.59
C VAL A 80 -1.96 0.15 13.09
N LYS A 81 -2.70 0.12 14.20
CA LYS A 81 -3.17 -1.16 14.75
C LYS A 81 -4.14 -1.84 13.76
N PRO A 82 -4.11 -3.17 13.62
CA PRO A 82 -4.92 -3.85 12.61
C PRO A 82 -6.42 -3.54 12.68
N TYR A 83 -7.00 -3.39 13.88
CA TYR A 83 -8.42 -3.05 14.04
C TYR A 83 -8.78 -1.60 13.64
N GLU A 84 -7.79 -0.72 13.44
CA GLU A 84 -7.98 0.67 13.02
C GLU A 84 -7.83 0.86 11.50
N LEU A 85 -7.48 -0.20 10.78
CA LEU A 85 -7.28 -0.19 9.33
C LEU A 85 -8.58 -0.42 8.57
N GLY A 86 -8.71 0.22 7.41
CA GLY A 86 -9.72 -0.10 6.41
C GLY A 86 -9.62 -1.57 5.94
N GLY A 87 -10.72 -2.12 5.41
CA GLY A 87 -10.73 -3.49 4.88
C GLY A 87 -9.69 -3.72 3.79
N ALA A 88 -9.62 -2.81 2.81
CA ALA A 88 -8.64 -2.85 1.73
C ALA A 88 -7.19 -2.85 2.23
N ALA A 89 -6.88 -1.99 3.21
CA ALA A 89 -5.54 -1.90 3.78
C ALA A 89 -5.18 -3.19 4.52
N ARG A 90 -6.10 -3.76 5.30
CA ARG A 90 -5.90 -5.04 5.98
C ARG A 90 -5.64 -6.17 5.01
N ASP A 91 -6.46 -6.30 3.96
CA ASP A 91 -6.26 -7.33 2.94
C ASP A 91 -4.89 -7.14 2.29
N TYR A 92 -4.59 -5.95 1.77
CA TYR A 92 -3.34 -5.71 1.06
C TYR A 92 -2.07 -5.91 1.92
N LEU A 93 -2.16 -5.57 3.21
CA LEU A 93 -1.10 -5.82 4.19
C LEU A 93 -1.07 -7.27 4.69
N GLY A 94 -2.15 -8.03 4.51
CA GLY A 94 -2.28 -9.39 5.00
C GLY A 94 -2.40 -9.49 6.52
N VAL A 95 -2.94 -8.45 7.17
CA VAL A 95 -3.09 -8.37 8.63
C VAL A 95 -4.55 -8.56 9.05
N HIS A 96 -4.74 -9.26 10.16
CA HIS A 96 -6.02 -9.55 10.77
C HIS A 96 -6.29 -8.63 11.96
N PRO A 97 -7.57 -8.32 12.26
CA PRO A 97 -7.91 -7.49 13.42
C PRO A 97 -7.44 -8.06 14.76
N GLU A 98 -7.10 -9.35 14.81
CA GLU A 98 -6.64 -10.09 15.97
C GLU A 98 -5.10 -10.14 16.13
N ASP A 99 -4.36 -9.59 15.16
CA ASP A 99 -2.89 -9.47 15.18
C ASP A 99 -2.38 -8.34 16.11
#